data_AF-A0A452ZKD1-F1
#
_entry.id   AF-A0A452ZKD1-F1
#
_cell.length_a   1.000
_cell.length_b   1.000
_cell.length_c   1.000
_cell.angle_alpha   90.00
_cell.angle_beta   90.00
_cell.angle_gamma   90.00
#
_symmetry.space_group_name_H-M   'P 1'
#
loop_
_entity.id
_entity.type
_entity.pdbx_description
1 polymer ?
#
loop_
_entity_poly.entity_id
_entity_poly.type
_entity_poly.pdbx_seq_one_letter_code
_entity_poly.pdbx_strand_id
1 'polypeptide(L)'
;SDRFKRALDIDAAKRHVNELKQRFAGRKVMLGVDRLDMIKGIPQKILAFEKFLEENPEWIDKVVLLQIAVPTRTDVPEYQKLTSQVHEIVGRINGRFGTLSAVPIHHLDRSLDFHALCALYAVTDVALVTSLRDGMNLVSYEYVACQGSKKGVLILSEFAGAAQSLGAGAILVNPWNITEVADSIKHALTMTSDEREKRHRHNYAHVTTHTAQDWAETFVCELNDTVAEALMRTRQVPPDLPSRTAIQQYLQSKNRLLILGFNSTLTEPVESSGRRGGDQIKEMELKLHPDLKGPLRALCEDESTTVIVLSGSDRSVLDENFGEFNLWLAAEHGMFLRPTDGEWMTTMPEHLNMDWVDSVK
;
A
#
# COMPACT_ATOMS: atom_id res chain seq x y z
N SER A 1 5.15 0.57 22.20
CA SER A 1 5.95 1.54 22.97
C SER A 1 6.37 1.00 24.36
N ASP A 2 5.45 0.50 25.19
CA ASP A 2 5.76 0.14 26.59
C ASP A 2 6.81 -0.96 26.79
N ARG A 3 6.86 -1.93 25.88
CA ARG A 3 7.92 -2.95 25.87
C ARG A 3 9.32 -2.34 25.86
N PHE A 4 9.55 -1.30 25.05
CA PHE A 4 10.84 -0.63 24.93
C PHE A 4 11.17 0.22 26.15
N LYS A 5 10.18 0.90 26.73
CA LYS A 5 10.36 1.65 27.99
C LYS A 5 10.79 0.73 29.13
N ARG A 6 10.03 -0.36 29.34
CA ARG A 6 10.35 -1.37 30.35
C ARG A 6 11.71 -2.01 30.11
N ALA A 7 12.10 -2.20 28.85
CA ALA A 7 13.41 -2.74 28.50
C ALA A 7 14.55 -1.85 28.99
N LEU A 8 14.39 -0.53 28.94
CA LEU A 8 15.37 0.44 29.41
C LEU A 8 15.44 0.57 30.94
N ASP A 9 14.37 0.17 31.65
CA ASP A 9 14.33 0.21 33.11
C ASP A 9 15.07 -0.97 33.77
N ILE A 10 15.34 -2.03 33.01
CA ILE A 10 16.05 -3.22 33.49
C ILE A 10 17.54 -2.92 33.68
N ASP A 11 18.14 -3.46 34.74
CA ASP A 11 19.54 -3.22 35.13
C ASP A 11 20.55 -3.60 34.03
N ALA A 12 20.29 -4.65 33.26
CA ALA A 12 21.11 -5.04 32.12
C ALA A 12 21.20 -3.93 31.06
N ALA A 13 20.06 -3.33 30.68
CA ALA A 13 20.03 -2.23 29.73
C ALA A 13 20.68 -0.97 30.31
N LYS A 14 20.46 -0.65 31.59
CA LYS A 14 21.11 0.48 32.26
C LYS A 14 22.64 0.36 32.28
N ARG A 15 23.16 -0.85 32.52
CA ARG A 15 24.60 -1.13 32.42
C ARG A 15 25.14 -0.85 31.03
N HIS A 16 24.49 -1.40 29.99
CA HIS A 16 24.89 -1.14 28.60
C HIS A 16 24.81 0.35 28.23
N VAL A 17 23.78 1.07 28.67
CA VAL A 17 23.67 2.52 28.46
C VAL A 17 24.87 3.25 29.07
N ASN A 18 25.27 2.90 30.30
CA ASN A 18 26.40 3.53 30.96
C ASN A 18 27.74 3.22 30.27
N GLU A 19 27.95 1.97 29.88
CA GLU A 19 29.13 1.54 29.12
C GLU A 19 29.25 2.31 27.79
N LEU A 20 28.15 2.40 27.03
CA LEU A 20 28.12 3.12 25.76
C LEU A 20 28.33 4.63 25.94
N LYS A 21 27.75 5.23 26.99
CA LYS A 21 27.97 6.65 27.33
C LYS A 21 29.43 6.94 27.67
N GLN A 22 30.10 6.04 28.39
CA GLN A 22 31.52 6.18 28.71
C GLN A 22 32.38 6.00 27.44
N ARG A 23 32.11 4.97 26.63
CA ARG A 23 32.86 4.67 25.41
C ARG A 23 32.79 5.79 24.36
N PHE A 24 31.63 6.43 24.24
CA PHE A 24 31.40 7.50 23.29
C PHE A 24 31.33 8.88 23.95
N ALA A 25 31.89 9.01 25.16
CA ALA A 25 31.97 10.29 25.85
C ALA A 25 32.64 11.36 24.98
N GLY A 26 32.06 12.56 24.96
CA GLY A 26 32.56 13.67 24.15
C GLY A 26 32.22 13.59 22.65
N ARG A 27 31.58 12.52 22.18
CA ARG A 27 31.19 12.33 20.78
C ARG A 27 29.67 12.24 20.60
N LYS A 28 29.19 12.70 19.46
CA LYS A 28 27.80 12.51 19.01
C LYS A 28 27.66 11.15 18.35
N VAL A 29 26.69 10.37 18.81
CA VAL A 29 26.45 9.01 18.32
C VAL A 29 25.38 9.02 17.25
N MET A 30 25.74 8.59 16.05
CA MET A 30 24.82 8.36 14.94
C MET A 30 24.60 6.86 14.77
N LEU A 31 23.39 6.45 14.40
CA LEU A 31 23.04 5.03 14.31
C LEU A 31 22.29 4.69 13.02
N GLY A 32 22.74 3.66 12.35
CA GLY A 32 21.96 2.90 11.36
C GLY A 32 21.79 1.45 11.81
N VAL A 33 20.56 0.94 11.77
CA VAL A 33 20.26 -0.47 12.06
C VAL A 33 19.43 -1.00 10.91
N ASP A 34 20.02 -1.88 10.12
CA ASP A 34 19.41 -2.37 8.89
C ASP A 34 19.76 -3.84 8.66
N ARG A 35 18.91 -4.53 7.90
CA ARG A 35 19.34 -5.77 7.25
C ARG A 35 20.27 -5.40 6.11
N LEU A 36 21.28 -6.23 5.86
CA LEU A 36 22.19 -6.04 4.74
C LEU A 36 21.46 -6.39 3.43
N ASP A 37 20.70 -5.43 2.92
CA ASP A 37 19.79 -5.56 1.78
C ASP A 37 19.89 -4.32 0.89
N MET A 38 19.78 -4.52 -0.43
CA MET A 38 19.90 -3.49 -1.45
C MET A 38 18.91 -2.34 -1.23
N ILE A 39 17.71 -2.63 -0.72
CA ILE A 39 16.67 -1.61 -0.53
C ILE A 39 16.90 -0.73 0.69
N LYS A 40 17.80 -1.11 1.61
CA LYS A 40 18.03 -0.39 2.87
C LYS A 40 18.96 0.82 2.73
N GLY A 41 19.60 0.99 1.56
CA GLY A 41 20.37 2.19 1.25
C GLY A 41 21.58 2.40 2.16
N ILE A 42 22.19 1.31 2.66
CA ILE A 42 23.39 1.37 3.52
C ILE A 42 24.56 2.08 2.81
N PRO A 43 24.87 1.79 1.53
CA PRO A 43 25.92 2.53 0.82
C PRO A 43 25.65 4.04 0.78
N GLN A 44 24.43 4.44 0.43
CA GLN A 44 24.01 5.85 0.35
C GLN A 44 24.17 6.55 1.71
N LYS A 45 23.78 5.87 2.79
CA LYS A 45 23.96 6.37 4.17
C LYS A 45 25.41 6.68 4.49
N ILE A 46 26.29 5.73 4.17
CA ILE A 46 27.72 5.83 4.48
C ILE A 46 28.39 6.88 3.61
N LEU A 47 28.02 6.97 2.33
CA LEU A 47 28.50 8.01 1.42
C LEU A 47 28.04 9.42 1.83
N ALA A 48 26.81 9.56 2.34
CA ALA A 48 26.34 10.83 2.90
C ALA A 48 27.10 11.23 4.16
N PHE A 49 27.45 10.25 4.99
CA PHE A 49 28.31 10.51 6.15
C PHE A 49 29.73 10.90 5.74
N GLU A 50 30.31 10.29 4.71
CA GLU A 50 31.58 10.75 4.13
C GLU A 50 31.49 12.20 3.68
N LYS A 51 30.50 12.52 2.85
CA LYS A 51 30.31 13.87 2.33
C LYS A 51 30.14 14.89 3.46
N PHE A 52 29.38 14.55 4.49
CA PHE A 52 29.25 15.36 5.70
C PHE A 52 30.60 15.65 6.36
N LEU A 53 31.48 14.65 6.48
CA LEU A 53 32.83 14.83 7.06
C LEU A 53 33.75 15.66 6.16
N GLU A 54 33.63 15.54 4.83
CA GLU A 54 34.39 16.35 3.87
C GLU A 54 34.03 17.84 3.98
N GLU A 55 32.73 18.14 4.03
CA GLU A 55 32.22 19.51 4.05
C GLU A 55 32.28 20.16 5.43
N ASN A 56 32.43 19.35 6.49
CA ASN A 56 32.46 19.84 7.87
C ASN A 56 33.60 19.20 8.68
N PRO A 57 34.88 19.56 8.39
CA PRO A 57 36.05 18.97 9.05
C PRO A 57 36.06 19.15 10.57
N GLU A 58 35.34 20.15 11.11
CA GLU A 58 35.23 20.39 12.54
C GLU A 58 34.50 19.28 13.32
N TRP A 59 33.80 18.39 12.61
CA TRP A 59 33.11 17.23 13.19
C TRP A 59 33.95 15.97 13.21
N ILE A 60 35.09 15.94 12.52
CA ILE A 60 36.06 14.83 12.61
C ILE A 60 36.43 14.66 14.10
N ASP A 61 36.50 13.40 14.55
CA ASP A 61 36.64 12.98 15.96
C ASP A 61 35.52 13.37 16.93
N LYS A 62 34.54 14.21 16.54
CA LYS A 62 33.39 14.60 17.38
C LYS A 62 32.12 13.81 17.09
N VAL A 63 32.05 13.10 15.97
CA VAL A 63 30.94 12.21 15.62
C VAL A 63 31.41 10.79 15.40
N VAL A 64 30.49 9.84 15.60
CA VAL A 64 30.71 8.43 15.29
C VAL A 64 29.45 7.83 14.70
N LEU A 65 29.59 7.12 13.58
CA LEU A 65 28.52 6.35 12.96
C LEU A 65 28.62 4.88 13.38
N LEU A 66 27.57 4.38 14.04
CA LEU A 66 27.40 2.97 14.35
C LEU A 66 26.45 2.38 13.30
N GLN A 67 26.94 1.46 12.47
CA GLN A 67 26.11 0.75 11.50
C GLN A 67 26.03 -0.72 11.89
N ILE A 68 24.85 -1.12 12.39
CA ILE A 68 24.52 -2.52 12.63
C ILE A 68 23.89 -3.06 11.35
N ALA A 69 24.58 -4.01 10.70
CA ALA A 69 24.10 -4.68 9.51
C ALA A 69 23.80 -6.14 9.85
N VAL A 70 22.53 -6.53 9.82
CA VAL A 70 22.15 -7.93 10.04
C VAL A 70 22.30 -8.69 8.73
N PRO A 71 23.19 -9.70 8.62
CA PRO A 71 23.38 -10.46 7.40
C PRO A 71 22.09 -11.16 6.97
N THR A 72 21.78 -11.13 5.67
CA THR A 72 20.63 -11.83 5.08
C THR A 72 21.00 -12.38 3.72
N ARG A 73 20.45 -13.56 3.36
CA ARG A 73 20.60 -14.16 2.01
C ARG A 73 22.06 -14.23 1.56
N THR A 74 22.93 -14.69 2.45
CA THR A 74 24.40 -14.69 2.27
C THR A 74 24.88 -15.59 1.13
N ASP A 75 24.02 -16.51 0.68
CA ASP A 75 24.20 -17.40 -0.45
C ASP A 75 23.92 -16.73 -1.82
N VAL A 76 23.26 -15.57 -1.82
CA VAL A 76 22.90 -14.85 -3.05
C VAL A 76 24.05 -13.94 -3.50
N PRO A 77 24.57 -14.06 -4.74
CA PRO A 77 25.73 -13.30 -5.22
C PRO A 77 25.58 -11.78 -5.12
N GLU A 78 24.37 -11.26 -5.38
CA GLU A 78 24.07 -9.83 -5.28
C GLU A 78 24.27 -9.31 -3.85
N TYR A 79 23.84 -10.08 -2.84
CA TYR A 79 24.03 -9.72 -1.44
C TYR A 79 25.50 -9.76 -1.04
N GLN A 80 26.27 -10.74 -1.53
CA GLN A 80 27.72 -10.78 -1.31
C GLN A 80 28.42 -9.56 -1.92
N LYS A 81 28.02 -9.14 -3.13
CA LYS A 81 28.54 -7.93 -3.78
C LYS A 81 28.23 -6.68 -2.96
N LEU A 82 27.01 -6.57 -2.43
CA LEU A 82 26.64 -5.47 -1.54
C LEU A 82 27.50 -5.45 -0.28
N THR A 83 27.69 -6.59 0.38
CA THR A 83 28.56 -6.72 1.56
C THR A 83 29.96 -6.20 1.26
N SER A 84 30.58 -6.69 0.18
CA SER A 84 31.91 -6.27 -0.24
C SER A 84 31.98 -4.77 -0.52
N GLN A 85 30.98 -4.22 -1.21
CA GLN A 85 30.90 -2.79 -1.49
C GLN A 85 30.79 -1.95 -0.20
N VAL A 86 29.96 -2.38 0.76
CA VAL A 86 29.81 -1.69 2.05
C VAL A 86 31.13 -1.74 2.82
N HIS A 87 31.78 -2.89 2.90
CA HIS A 87 33.08 -3.05 3.59
C HIS A 87 34.18 -2.20 2.95
N GLU A 88 34.23 -2.14 1.62
CA GLU A 88 35.17 -1.29 0.89
C GLU A 88 34.97 0.19 1.23
N ILE A 89 33.72 0.67 1.19
CA ILE A 89 33.40 2.06 1.50
C ILE A 89 33.75 2.37 2.97
N VAL A 90 33.39 1.50 3.91
CA VAL A 90 33.71 1.67 5.34
C VAL A 90 35.22 1.71 5.55
N GLY A 91 35.97 0.78 4.94
CA GLY A 91 37.43 0.71 5.04
C GLY A 91 38.09 1.97 4.48
N ARG A 92 37.62 2.45 3.32
CA ARG A 92 38.10 3.68 2.67
C ARG A 92 37.87 4.91 3.54
N ILE A 93 36.67 5.08 4.10
CA ILE A 93 36.34 6.24 4.95
C ILE A 93 37.09 6.18 6.28
N ASN A 94 37.15 5.02 6.93
CA ASN A 94 37.90 4.86 8.17
C ASN A 94 39.41 5.09 7.94
N GLY A 95 39.97 4.67 6.80
CA GLY A 95 41.36 4.95 6.46
C GLY A 95 41.64 6.43 6.18
N ARG A 96 40.66 7.17 5.65
CA ARG A 96 40.79 8.58 5.29
C ARG A 96 40.57 9.55 6.45
N PHE A 97 39.57 9.29 7.29
CA PHE A 97 39.15 10.17 8.38
C PHE A 97 39.41 9.60 9.78
N GLY A 98 39.86 8.35 9.88
CA GLY A 98 40.26 7.76 11.15
C GLY A 98 41.54 8.35 11.69
N THR A 99 41.64 8.37 13.01
CA THR A 99 42.81 8.80 13.77
C THR A 99 43.38 7.62 14.56
N LEU A 100 44.54 7.80 15.19
CA LEU A 100 45.16 6.75 16.02
C LEU A 100 44.28 6.32 17.21
N SER A 101 43.40 7.22 17.66
CA SER A 101 42.54 7.01 18.83
C SER A 101 41.08 6.72 18.48
N ALA A 102 40.62 7.03 17.27
CA ALA A 102 39.22 6.90 16.90
C ALA A 102 39.01 6.49 15.44
N VAL A 103 37.96 5.69 15.22
CA VAL A 103 37.43 5.40 13.89
C VAL A 103 36.07 6.08 13.73
N PRO A 104 35.78 6.71 12.58
CA PRO A 104 34.52 7.42 12.37
C PRO A 104 33.34 6.48 12.18
N ILE A 105 33.55 5.26 11.66
CA ILE A 105 32.50 4.26 11.43
C ILE A 105 32.82 2.96 12.16
N HIS A 106 31.92 2.54 13.06
CA HIS A 106 31.87 1.18 13.57
C HIS A 106 30.80 0.39 12.81
N HIS A 107 31.24 -0.50 11.93
CA HIS A 107 30.37 -1.41 11.18
C HIS A 107 30.37 -2.79 11.84
N LEU A 108 29.18 -3.36 12.09
CA LEU A 108 29.02 -4.66 12.72
C LEU A 108 28.06 -5.55 11.93
N ASP A 109 28.58 -6.65 11.38
CA ASP A 109 27.83 -7.68 10.67
C ASP A 109 27.20 -8.72 11.62
N ARG A 110 26.34 -8.25 12.53
CA ARG A 110 25.67 -9.11 13.51
C ARG A 110 24.35 -8.55 13.97
N SER A 111 23.48 -9.43 14.45
CA SER A 111 22.36 -9.01 15.29
C SER A 111 22.85 -8.62 16.69
N LEU A 112 22.14 -7.68 17.30
CA LEU A 112 22.28 -7.36 18.72
C LEU A 112 21.12 -7.96 19.49
N ASP A 113 21.35 -8.31 20.74
CA ASP A 113 20.25 -8.66 21.63
C ASP A 113 19.34 -7.45 21.86
N PHE A 114 18.10 -7.72 22.25
CA PHE A 114 17.08 -6.71 22.40
C PHE A 114 17.46 -5.61 23.41
N HIS A 115 18.12 -5.96 24.52
CA HIS A 115 18.47 -4.99 25.56
C HIS A 115 19.66 -4.11 25.14
N ALA A 116 20.68 -4.69 24.49
CA ALA A 116 21.77 -3.91 23.92
C ALA A 116 21.29 -2.98 22.81
N LEU A 117 20.36 -3.43 21.96
CA LEU A 117 19.77 -2.59 20.92
C LEU A 117 18.96 -1.43 21.51
N CYS A 118 18.14 -1.68 22.54
CA CYS A 118 17.42 -0.60 23.25
C CYS A 118 18.40 0.40 23.88
N ALA A 119 19.46 -0.09 24.53
CA ALA A 119 20.50 0.75 25.12
C ALA A 119 21.19 1.61 24.05
N LEU A 120 21.47 1.03 22.88
CA LEU A 120 22.03 1.73 21.74
C LEU A 120 21.10 2.85 21.25
N TYR A 121 19.82 2.53 21.04
CA TYR A 121 18.82 3.55 20.68
C TYR A 121 18.76 4.68 21.70
N ALA A 122 18.81 4.39 23.00
CA ALA A 122 18.73 5.41 24.04
C ALA A 122 19.95 6.37 24.09
N VAL A 123 21.13 5.91 23.69
CA VAL A 123 22.34 6.75 23.65
C VAL A 123 22.57 7.46 22.32
N THR A 124 21.86 7.08 21.26
CA THR A 124 21.99 7.70 19.93
C THR A 124 21.47 9.14 19.90
N ASP A 125 22.26 10.05 19.35
CA ASP A 125 21.87 11.45 19.07
C ASP A 125 21.08 11.58 17.77
N VAL A 126 21.49 10.87 16.71
CA VAL A 126 20.83 10.91 15.39
C VAL A 126 20.64 9.49 14.84
N ALA A 127 19.41 9.09 14.55
CA ALA A 127 19.12 7.86 13.82
C ALA A 127 18.99 8.14 12.32
N LEU A 128 19.67 7.35 11.51
CA LEU A 128 19.67 7.42 10.05
C LEU A 128 18.92 6.24 9.45
N VAL A 129 17.74 6.51 8.91
CA VAL A 129 16.90 5.55 8.20
C VAL A 129 16.78 5.97 6.75
N THR A 130 17.71 5.55 5.91
CA THR A 130 17.87 6.01 4.51
C THR A 130 17.48 4.92 3.50
N SER A 131 16.42 4.16 3.78
CA SER A 131 15.97 3.08 2.89
C SER A 131 15.53 3.64 1.54
N LEU A 132 15.99 3.03 0.45
CA LEU A 132 15.63 3.41 -0.93
C LEU A 132 14.17 3.09 -1.23
N ARG A 133 13.64 2.03 -0.60
CA ARG A 133 12.23 1.67 -0.63
C ARG A 133 11.95 0.75 0.56
N ASP A 134 10.91 1.07 1.34
CA ASP A 134 10.54 0.26 2.51
C ASP A 134 9.03 0.32 2.72
N GLY A 135 8.37 -0.84 2.83
CA GLY A 135 6.92 -0.89 3.07
C GLY A 135 6.57 -0.22 4.40
N MET A 136 7.30 -0.57 5.45
CA MET A 136 7.29 0.11 6.74
C MET A 136 8.68 -0.02 7.36
N ASN A 137 9.11 0.98 8.14
CA ASN A 137 10.38 0.92 8.84
C ASN A 137 10.18 0.92 10.36
N LEU A 138 10.13 -0.26 10.97
CA LEU A 138 9.88 -0.38 12.41
C LEU A 138 11.06 0.14 13.26
N VAL A 139 12.30 0.07 12.76
CA VAL A 139 13.48 0.62 13.45
C VAL A 139 13.28 2.10 13.81
N SER A 140 12.63 2.86 12.94
CA SER A 140 12.28 4.26 13.23
C SER A 140 11.32 4.42 14.43
N TYR A 141 10.34 3.53 14.58
CA TYR A 141 9.41 3.49 15.71
C TYR A 141 10.11 3.06 17.00
N GLU A 142 10.96 2.04 16.91
CA GLU A 142 11.74 1.51 18.03
C GLU A 142 12.70 2.57 18.59
N TYR A 143 13.36 3.31 17.69
CA TYR A 143 14.19 4.44 18.06
C TYR A 143 13.39 5.50 18.80
N VAL A 144 12.29 5.98 18.23
CA VAL A 144 11.43 7.00 18.86
C VAL A 144 10.92 6.52 20.23
N ALA A 145 10.55 5.24 20.38
CA ALA A 145 10.10 4.69 21.64
C ALA A 145 11.20 4.70 22.74
N CYS A 146 12.48 4.57 22.36
CA CYS A 146 13.61 4.57 23.28
C CYS A 146 14.15 5.98 23.61
N GLN A 147 13.63 7.03 22.96
CA GLN A 147 14.19 8.38 23.04
C GLN A 147 13.59 9.28 24.13
N GLY A 148 12.80 8.73 25.05
CA GLY A 148 12.09 9.51 26.08
C GLY A 148 12.98 10.36 27.00
N SER A 149 14.26 9.99 27.21
CA SER A 149 15.20 10.81 27.98
C SER A 149 16.00 11.78 27.10
N LYS A 150 16.56 11.31 25.97
CA LYS A 150 17.55 12.05 25.17
C LYS A 150 16.95 12.92 24.05
N LYS A 151 15.77 12.57 23.52
CA LYS A 151 15.09 13.29 22.42
C LYS A 151 16.00 13.50 21.21
N GLY A 152 16.65 12.44 20.78
CA GLY A 152 17.47 12.42 19.57
C GLY A 152 16.65 12.64 18.31
N VAL A 153 17.34 12.94 17.22
CA VAL A 153 16.75 13.31 15.93
C VAL A 153 16.65 12.08 15.03
N LEU A 154 15.49 11.92 14.39
CA LEU A 154 15.27 10.89 13.38
C LEU A 154 15.39 11.52 11.99
N ILE A 155 16.35 11.06 11.19
CA ILE A 155 16.42 11.31 9.75
C ILE A 155 15.80 10.10 9.05
N LEU A 156 14.80 10.34 8.22
CA LEU A 156 13.94 9.31 7.66
C LEU A 156 13.77 9.50 6.15
N SER A 157 13.98 8.43 5.39
CA SER A 157 13.73 8.40 3.95
C SER A 157 12.26 8.65 3.65
N GLU A 158 11.99 9.53 2.70
CA GLU A 158 10.64 9.74 2.16
C GLU A 158 10.05 8.48 1.49
N PHE A 159 10.90 7.53 1.09
CA PHE A 159 10.49 6.26 0.47
C PHE A 159 10.24 5.12 1.47
N ALA A 160 10.29 5.40 2.77
CA ALA A 160 9.84 4.47 3.80
C ALA A 160 8.39 4.77 4.17
N GLY A 161 7.53 3.76 4.27
CA GLY A 161 6.14 3.98 4.70
C GLY A 161 6.01 4.66 6.08
N ALA A 162 7.03 4.55 6.93
CA ALA A 162 7.11 5.28 8.19
C ALA A 162 7.11 6.82 8.01
N ALA A 163 7.49 7.34 6.84
CA ALA A 163 7.50 8.78 6.55
C ALA A 163 6.11 9.40 6.59
N GLN A 164 5.08 8.66 6.20
CA GLN A 164 3.69 9.13 6.28
C GLN A 164 3.25 9.32 7.74
N SER A 165 3.74 8.47 8.63
CA SER A 165 3.39 8.44 10.05
C SER A 165 4.26 9.36 10.93
N LEU A 166 5.57 9.34 10.70
CA LEU A 166 6.58 10.00 11.52
C LEU A 166 7.20 11.23 10.85
N GLY A 167 6.76 11.59 9.65
CA GLY A 167 7.30 12.71 8.88
C GLY A 167 7.11 14.07 9.55
N ALA A 168 6.08 14.22 10.39
CA ALA A 168 5.82 15.47 11.12
C ALA A 168 6.93 15.81 12.14
N GLY A 169 7.57 14.80 12.75
CA GLY A 169 8.67 14.98 13.69
C GLY A 169 10.04 14.58 13.15
N ALA A 170 10.11 13.78 12.07
CA ALA A 170 11.38 13.40 11.45
C ALA A 170 11.91 14.50 10.50
N ILE A 171 13.20 14.42 10.16
CA ILE A 171 13.74 15.12 9.00
C ILE A 171 13.59 14.17 7.81
N LEU A 172 12.71 14.49 6.87
CA LEU A 172 12.53 13.70 5.66
C LEU A 172 13.66 13.99 4.67
N VAL A 173 14.19 12.95 4.06
CA VAL A 173 15.28 13.05 3.09
C VAL A 173 15.05 12.14 1.89
N ASN A 174 15.52 12.56 0.73
CA ASN A 174 15.72 11.67 -0.40
C ASN A 174 17.08 10.95 -0.29
N PRO A 175 17.14 9.62 -0.06
CA PRO A 175 18.40 8.89 0.09
C PRO A 175 19.26 8.84 -1.18
N TRP A 176 18.71 9.16 -2.36
CA TRP A 176 19.49 9.29 -3.60
C TRP A 176 20.28 10.59 -3.65
N ASN A 177 19.83 11.62 -2.92
CA ASN A 177 20.51 12.89 -2.83
C ASN A 177 21.49 12.90 -1.65
N ILE A 178 22.71 12.43 -1.90
CA ILE A 178 23.77 12.33 -0.88
C ILE A 178 24.08 13.67 -0.20
N THR A 179 24.01 14.78 -0.94
CA THR A 179 24.23 16.13 -0.41
C THR A 179 23.15 16.51 0.60
N GLU A 180 21.88 16.30 0.24
CA GLU A 180 20.75 16.60 1.13
C GLU A 180 20.79 15.78 2.42
N VAL A 181 21.19 14.50 2.33
CA VAL A 181 21.38 13.66 3.53
C VAL A 181 22.53 14.20 4.38
N ALA A 182 23.64 14.62 3.79
CA ALA A 182 24.77 15.23 4.50
C ALA A 182 24.38 16.56 5.20
N ASP A 183 23.66 17.43 4.51
CA ASP A 183 23.12 18.67 5.07
C ASP A 183 22.14 18.40 6.22
N SER A 184 21.29 17.38 6.06
CA SER A 184 20.35 16.95 7.08
C SER A 184 21.05 16.38 8.31
N ILE A 185 22.17 15.68 8.15
CA ILE A 185 23.03 15.25 9.25
C ILE A 185 23.57 16.45 10.02
N LYS A 186 24.11 17.46 9.32
CA LYS A 186 24.60 18.70 9.93
C LYS A 186 23.50 19.41 10.71
N HIS A 187 22.31 19.54 10.09
CA HIS A 187 21.16 20.15 10.73
C HIS A 187 20.73 19.38 11.98
N ALA A 188 20.65 18.05 11.92
CA ALA A 188 20.29 17.21 13.06
C ALA A 188 21.28 17.34 14.24
N LEU A 189 22.58 17.43 13.95
CA LEU A 189 23.62 17.56 14.97
C LEU A 189 23.66 18.94 15.63
N THR A 190 23.25 19.99 14.91
CA THR A 190 23.23 21.39 15.37
C THR A 190 21.86 21.83 15.89
N MET A 191 20.86 20.95 15.83
CA MET A 191 19.49 21.23 16.25
C MET A 191 19.38 21.57 17.74
N THR A 192 18.63 22.63 18.06
CA THR A 192 18.41 23.09 19.43
C THR A 192 17.62 22.08 20.26
N SER A 193 17.75 22.12 21.58
CA SER A 193 17.00 21.24 22.48
C SER A 193 15.49 21.36 22.31
N ASP A 194 15.01 22.59 22.10
CA ASP A 194 13.59 22.89 22.04
C ASP A 194 12.96 22.34 20.76
N GLU A 195 13.67 22.46 19.63
CA GLU A 195 13.23 21.86 18.37
C GLU A 195 13.23 20.33 18.46
N ARG A 196 14.28 19.74 19.04
CA ARG A 196 14.38 18.30 19.24
C ARG A 196 13.25 17.75 20.10
N GLU A 197 12.93 18.43 21.21
CA GLU A 197 11.81 18.06 22.09
C GLU A 197 10.47 18.16 21.34
N LYS A 198 10.25 19.25 20.59
CA LYS A 198 9.01 19.45 19.82
C LYS A 198 8.80 18.35 18.77
N ARG A 199 9.86 17.99 18.04
CA ARG A 199 9.87 16.92 17.03
C ARG A 199 9.66 15.55 17.66
N HIS A 200 10.40 15.25 18.72
CA HIS A 200 10.27 14.00 19.45
C HIS A 200 8.85 13.80 19.99
N ARG A 201 8.26 14.85 20.58
CA ARG A 201 6.88 14.79 21.13
C ARG A 201 5.84 14.44 20.07
N HIS A 202 5.93 14.98 18.85
CA HIS A 202 5.03 14.61 17.76
C HIS A 202 5.13 13.13 17.41
N ASN A 203 6.35 12.66 17.15
CA ASN A 203 6.56 11.26 16.76
C ASN A 203 6.24 10.30 17.90
N TYR A 204 6.58 10.65 19.14
CA TYR A 204 6.34 9.81 20.29
C TYR A 204 4.84 9.67 20.61
N ALA A 205 4.05 10.73 20.42
CA ALA A 205 2.60 10.64 20.49
C ALA A 205 2.06 9.63 19.47
N HIS A 206 2.49 9.72 18.20
CA HIS A 206 2.05 8.79 17.17
C HIS A 206 2.43 7.32 17.48
N VAL A 207 3.67 7.07 17.89
CA VAL A 207 4.19 5.72 18.24
C VAL A 207 3.53 5.12 19.49
N THR A 208 2.97 5.97 20.36
CA THR A 208 2.27 5.50 21.57
C THR A 208 0.80 5.21 21.33
N THR A 209 0.14 5.94 20.43
CA THR A 209 -1.27 5.72 20.11
C THR A 209 -1.48 4.62 19.07
N HIS A 210 -0.66 4.56 18.02
CA HIS A 210 -0.80 3.58 16.94
C HIS A 210 0.08 2.36 17.21
N THR A 211 -0.47 1.38 17.93
CA THR A 211 0.26 0.19 18.35
C THR A 211 0.05 -0.98 17.40
N ALA A 212 0.90 -2.01 17.49
CA ALA A 212 0.69 -3.24 16.71
C ALA A 212 -0.60 -3.96 17.09
N GLN A 213 -1.03 -3.84 18.35
CA GLN A 213 -2.32 -4.34 18.84
C GLN A 213 -3.48 -3.60 18.18
N ASP A 214 -3.43 -2.27 18.21
CA ASP A 214 -4.44 -1.39 17.60
C ASP A 214 -4.58 -1.65 16.08
N TRP A 215 -3.44 -1.82 15.38
CA TRP A 215 -3.43 -2.21 13.96
C TRP A 215 -4.09 -3.57 13.73
N ALA A 216 -3.76 -4.58 14.56
CA ALA A 216 -4.31 -5.93 14.42
C ALA A 216 -5.82 -5.96 14.72
N GLU A 217 -6.27 -5.24 15.75
CA GLU A 217 -7.67 -5.10 16.10
C GLU A 217 -8.45 -4.42 14.97
N THR A 218 -7.95 -3.31 14.44
CA THR A 218 -8.57 -2.59 13.31
C THR A 218 -8.68 -3.49 12.08
N PHE A 219 -7.58 -4.18 11.72
CA PHE A 219 -7.57 -5.07 10.56
C PHE A 219 -8.60 -6.21 10.69
N VAL A 220 -8.71 -6.82 11.87
CA VAL A 220 -9.68 -7.90 12.11
C VAL A 220 -11.12 -7.36 12.12
N CYS A 221 -11.35 -6.16 12.66
CA CYS A 221 -12.66 -5.53 12.63
C CYS A 221 -13.10 -5.26 11.19
N GLU A 222 -12.27 -4.61 10.38
CA GLU A 222 -12.57 -4.36 8.96
C GLU A 222 -12.84 -5.65 8.18
N LEU A 223 -12.05 -6.70 8.44
CA LEU A 223 -12.27 -8.01 7.81
C LEU A 223 -13.65 -8.59 8.19
N ASN A 224 -14.04 -8.52 9.46
CA ASN A 224 -15.34 -9.00 9.91
C ASN A 224 -16.49 -8.18 9.30
N ASP A 225 -16.33 -6.87 9.18
CA ASP A 225 -17.31 -5.99 8.55
C ASP A 225 -17.52 -6.37 7.07
N THR A 226 -16.44 -6.62 6.32
CA THR A 226 -16.56 -7.09 4.93
C THR A 226 -17.29 -8.44 4.80
N VAL A 227 -17.10 -9.35 5.76
CA VAL A 227 -17.81 -10.64 5.80
C VAL A 227 -19.29 -10.42 6.09
N ALA A 228 -19.63 -9.54 7.04
CA ALA A 228 -21.01 -9.21 7.35
C ALA A 228 -21.72 -8.58 6.14
N GLU A 229 -21.08 -7.63 5.46
CA GLU A 229 -21.59 -7.03 4.23
C GLU A 229 -21.81 -8.07 3.13
N ALA A 230 -20.85 -8.98 2.92
CA ALA A 230 -20.97 -10.04 1.92
C ALA A 230 -22.18 -10.95 2.22
N LEU A 231 -22.38 -11.35 3.47
CA LEU A 231 -23.53 -12.17 3.88
C LEU A 231 -24.87 -11.44 3.69
N MET A 232 -24.92 -10.13 3.94
CA MET A 232 -26.12 -9.33 3.65
C MET A 232 -26.44 -9.30 2.16
N ARG A 233 -25.42 -9.16 1.29
CA ARG A 233 -25.59 -9.25 -0.16
C ARG A 233 -26.06 -10.64 -0.59
N THR A 234 -25.52 -11.72 -0.01
CA THR A 234 -25.95 -13.09 -0.32
C THR A 234 -27.40 -13.36 0.11
N ARG A 235 -27.88 -12.77 1.21
CA ARG A 235 -29.29 -12.89 1.65
C ARG A 235 -30.29 -12.18 0.73
N GLN A 236 -29.82 -11.29 -0.14
CA GLN A 236 -30.64 -10.61 -1.14
C GLN A 236 -30.68 -11.34 -2.49
N VAL A 237 -30.05 -12.52 -2.61
CA VAL A 237 -30.25 -13.37 -3.80
C VAL A 237 -31.74 -13.71 -3.88
N PRO A 238 -32.42 -13.41 -5.00
CA PRO A 238 -33.82 -13.76 -5.18
C PRO A 238 -34.03 -15.25 -4.88
N PRO A 239 -35.13 -15.64 -4.22
CA PRO A 239 -35.42 -17.05 -4.01
C PRO A 239 -35.46 -17.75 -5.38
N ASP A 240 -34.97 -18.99 -5.42
CA ASP A 240 -35.01 -19.80 -6.64
C ASP A 240 -36.41 -19.77 -7.25
N LEU A 241 -36.51 -19.49 -8.54
CA LEU A 241 -37.78 -19.48 -9.25
C LEU A 241 -38.39 -20.91 -9.16
N PRO A 242 -39.57 -21.11 -8.53
CA PRO A 242 -40.17 -22.43 -8.41
C PRO A 242 -40.65 -22.90 -9.79
N SER A 243 -39.76 -23.57 -10.53
CA SER A 243 -39.90 -23.76 -11.98
C SER A 243 -41.18 -24.51 -12.34
N ARG A 244 -41.57 -25.51 -11.54
CA ARG A 244 -42.82 -26.26 -11.74
C ARG A 244 -44.05 -25.36 -11.66
N THR A 245 -44.12 -24.53 -10.63
CA THR A 245 -45.23 -23.60 -10.42
C THR A 245 -45.23 -22.52 -11.50
N ALA A 246 -44.06 -21.96 -11.84
CA ALA A 246 -43.93 -20.96 -12.89
C ALA A 246 -44.39 -21.50 -14.25
N ILE A 247 -43.98 -22.71 -14.63
CA ILE A 247 -44.42 -23.38 -15.87
C ILE A 247 -45.92 -23.65 -15.84
N GLN A 248 -46.46 -24.13 -14.71
CA GLN A 248 -47.91 -24.39 -14.60
C GLN A 248 -48.73 -23.10 -14.78
N GLN A 249 -48.31 -22.00 -14.12
CA GLN A 249 -48.97 -20.71 -14.25
C GLN A 249 -48.83 -20.14 -15.66
N TYR A 250 -47.65 -20.31 -16.28
CA TYR A 250 -47.42 -19.94 -17.68
C TYR A 250 -48.41 -20.66 -18.62
N LEU A 251 -48.54 -21.98 -18.51
CA LEU A 251 -49.45 -22.76 -19.35
C LEU A 251 -50.94 -22.43 -19.14
N GLN A 252 -51.32 -21.93 -17.97
CA GLN A 252 -52.70 -21.55 -17.64
C GLN A 252 -53.05 -20.10 -18.04
N SER A 253 -52.05 -19.27 -18.33
CA SER A 253 -52.22 -17.84 -18.57
C SER A 253 -52.54 -17.54 -20.04
N LYS A 254 -53.52 -16.67 -20.28
CA LYS A 254 -53.96 -16.25 -21.62
C LYS A 254 -53.27 -14.97 -22.14
N ASN A 255 -52.57 -14.26 -21.26
CA ASN A 255 -51.78 -13.08 -21.60
C ASN A 255 -50.50 -13.11 -20.75
N ARG A 256 -49.35 -13.26 -21.41
CA ARG A 256 -48.07 -13.53 -20.76
C ARG A 256 -47.05 -12.48 -21.20
N LEU A 257 -46.26 -11.98 -20.25
CA LEU A 257 -45.18 -11.04 -20.51
C LEU A 257 -43.86 -11.62 -19.99
N LEU A 258 -42.87 -11.74 -20.87
CA LEU A 258 -41.51 -12.16 -20.52
C LEU A 258 -40.55 -11.02 -20.80
N ILE A 259 -39.83 -10.57 -19.77
CA ILE A 259 -38.80 -9.55 -19.89
C ILE A 259 -37.45 -10.23 -19.64
N LEU A 260 -36.59 -10.22 -20.65
CA LEU A 260 -35.30 -10.90 -20.65
C LEU A 260 -34.19 -9.84 -20.71
N GLY A 261 -33.24 -9.90 -19.78
CA GLY A 261 -32.01 -9.12 -19.91
C GLY A 261 -31.17 -9.66 -21.06
N PHE A 262 -30.53 -8.80 -21.86
CA PHE A 262 -29.56 -9.29 -22.85
C PHE A 262 -28.24 -9.66 -22.15
N ASN A 263 -27.64 -8.68 -21.46
CA ASN A 263 -26.35 -8.82 -20.80
C ASN A 263 -26.36 -9.94 -19.75
N SER A 264 -25.41 -10.87 -19.86
CA SER A 264 -25.19 -11.99 -18.92
C SER A 264 -26.33 -13.01 -18.81
N THR A 265 -27.46 -12.81 -19.49
CA THR A 265 -28.62 -13.72 -19.47
C THR A 265 -28.83 -14.40 -20.81
N LEU A 266 -28.72 -13.66 -21.93
CA LEU A 266 -28.88 -14.20 -23.29
C LEU A 266 -27.55 -14.23 -24.08
N THR A 267 -26.49 -13.64 -23.54
CA THR A 267 -25.17 -13.60 -24.17
C THR A 267 -24.36 -14.87 -23.91
N GLU A 268 -23.45 -15.20 -24.83
CA GLU A 268 -22.46 -16.25 -24.61
C GLU A 268 -21.67 -16.02 -23.31
N PRO A 269 -21.54 -17.02 -22.42
CA PRO A 269 -20.61 -16.94 -21.30
C PRO A 269 -19.21 -16.72 -21.88
N VAL A 270 -18.56 -15.62 -21.52
CA VAL A 270 -17.14 -15.47 -21.79
C VAL A 270 -16.44 -16.55 -20.97
N GLU A 271 -16.04 -17.66 -21.60
CA GLU A 271 -15.06 -18.54 -20.99
C GLU A 271 -13.83 -17.66 -20.74
N SER A 272 -13.59 -17.35 -19.47
CA SER A 272 -12.35 -16.76 -19.02
C SER A 272 -11.26 -17.81 -19.22
N SER A 273 -10.83 -18.00 -20.46
CA SER A 273 -9.62 -18.72 -20.79
C SER A 273 -8.51 -18.11 -19.93
N GLY A 274 -7.97 -18.95 -19.03
CA GLY A 274 -7.28 -18.51 -17.82
C GLY A 274 -5.97 -17.78 -18.09
N ARG A 275 -6.05 -16.49 -18.41
CA ARG A 275 -4.91 -15.58 -18.45
C ARG A 275 -5.22 -14.33 -17.65
N ARG A 276 -4.92 -14.39 -16.35
CA ARG A 276 -4.62 -13.21 -15.55
C ARG A 276 -3.40 -12.53 -16.17
N GLY A 277 -3.61 -11.40 -16.82
CA GLY A 277 -2.50 -10.54 -17.25
C GLY A 277 -2.87 -9.58 -18.37
N GLY A 278 -3.14 -8.34 -18.00
CA GLY A 278 -2.95 -7.16 -18.86
C GLY A 278 -4.20 -6.65 -19.58
N ASP A 279 -4.55 -5.40 -19.25
CA ASP A 279 -5.28 -4.39 -20.04
C ASP A 279 -5.69 -4.81 -21.45
N GLN A 280 -6.80 -5.53 -21.57
CA GLN A 280 -7.56 -5.59 -22.80
C GLN A 280 -9.04 -5.41 -22.45
N ILE A 281 -9.47 -4.15 -22.42
CA ILE A 281 -10.86 -3.82 -22.76
C ILE A 281 -10.96 -4.13 -24.27
N LYS A 282 -11.03 -5.42 -24.63
CA LYS A 282 -11.65 -5.79 -25.89
C LYS A 282 -13.13 -5.47 -25.68
N GLU A 283 -13.66 -4.54 -26.45
CA GLU A 283 -15.10 -4.38 -26.63
C GLU A 283 -15.68 -5.78 -26.80
N MET A 284 -16.43 -6.24 -25.79
CA MET A 284 -17.12 -7.51 -25.85
C MET A 284 -18.11 -7.41 -27.00
N GLU A 285 -17.89 -8.14 -28.10
CA GLU A 285 -18.93 -8.34 -29.11
C GLU A 285 -20.08 -9.12 -28.45
N LEU A 286 -21.10 -8.39 -28.01
CA LEU A 286 -22.28 -8.99 -27.39
C LEU A 286 -23.07 -9.75 -28.46
N LYS A 287 -22.98 -11.08 -28.42
CA LYS A 287 -23.70 -11.97 -29.33
C LYS A 287 -24.68 -12.87 -28.57
N LEU A 288 -25.86 -13.06 -29.14
CA LEU A 288 -26.87 -14.02 -28.66
C LEU A 288 -26.31 -15.45 -28.69
N HIS A 289 -26.43 -16.16 -27.58
CA HIS A 289 -25.97 -17.54 -27.46
C HIS A 289 -26.68 -18.45 -28.50
N PRO A 290 -25.95 -19.28 -29.27
CA PRO A 290 -26.54 -20.08 -30.35
C PRO A 290 -27.64 -21.04 -29.85
N ASP A 291 -27.42 -21.71 -28.71
CA ASP A 291 -28.41 -22.63 -28.13
C ASP A 291 -29.72 -21.96 -27.68
N LEU A 292 -29.72 -20.64 -27.47
CA LEU A 292 -30.92 -19.90 -27.06
C LEU A 292 -31.79 -19.47 -28.24
N LYS A 293 -31.28 -19.52 -29.48
CA LYS A 293 -32.04 -19.11 -30.67
C LYS A 293 -33.32 -19.95 -30.87
N GLY A 294 -33.22 -21.27 -30.68
CA GLY A 294 -34.37 -22.18 -30.82
C GLY A 294 -35.47 -21.92 -29.78
N PRO A 295 -35.15 -21.96 -28.47
CA PRO A 295 -36.09 -21.63 -27.40
C PRO A 295 -36.68 -20.23 -27.51
N LEU A 296 -35.86 -19.22 -27.85
CA LEU A 296 -36.33 -17.84 -28.00
C LEU A 296 -37.33 -17.72 -29.15
N ARG A 297 -37.07 -18.37 -30.30
CA ARG A 297 -38.00 -18.41 -31.43
C ARG A 297 -39.34 -19.03 -31.04
N ALA A 298 -39.31 -20.16 -30.34
CA ALA A 298 -40.53 -20.83 -29.88
C ALA A 298 -41.38 -19.94 -28.94
N LEU A 299 -40.74 -19.12 -28.09
CA LEU A 299 -41.44 -18.16 -27.24
C LEU A 299 -42.04 -16.97 -28.02
N CYS A 300 -41.36 -16.52 -29.06
CA CYS A 300 -41.77 -15.38 -29.89
C CYS A 300 -42.90 -15.73 -30.88
N GLU A 301 -43.04 -17.02 -31.25
CA GLU A 301 -44.11 -17.50 -32.13
C GLU A 301 -45.45 -17.72 -31.41
N ASP A 302 -45.46 -17.67 -30.07
CA ASP A 302 -46.68 -17.80 -29.28
C ASP A 302 -47.42 -16.46 -29.16
N GLU A 303 -48.53 -16.30 -29.88
CA GLU A 303 -49.34 -15.07 -29.93
C GLU A 303 -49.84 -14.58 -28.55
N SER A 304 -49.89 -15.45 -27.55
CA SER A 304 -50.33 -15.09 -26.20
C SER A 304 -49.17 -14.84 -25.22
N THR A 305 -47.94 -14.76 -25.74
CA THR A 305 -46.73 -14.35 -25.02
C THR A 305 -46.09 -13.14 -25.70
N THR A 306 -46.03 -12.01 -25.00
CA THR A 306 -45.20 -10.86 -25.39
C THR A 306 -43.81 -11.03 -24.79
N VAL A 307 -42.78 -11.06 -25.64
CA VAL A 307 -41.38 -11.12 -25.21
C VAL A 307 -40.73 -9.76 -25.40
N ILE A 308 -40.00 -9.28 -24.38
CA ILE A 308 -39.24 -8.05 -24.40
C ILE A 308 -37.79 -8.35 -24.04
N VAL A 309 -36.84 -7.90 -24.85
CA VAL A 309 -35.41 -7.94 -24.53
C VAL A 309 -34.96 -6.56 -24.06
N LEU A 310 -34.43 -6.47 -22.85
CA LEU A 310 -33.89 -5.25 -22.25
C LEU A 310 -32.36 -5.31 -22.22
N SER A 311 -31.69 -4.30 -22.74
CA SER A 311 -30.24 -4.18 -22.70
C SER A 311 -29.77 -2.77 -22.36
N GLY A 312 -28.56 -2.67 -21.80
CA GLY A 312 -27.80 -1.42 -21.73
C GLY A 312 -27.06 -1.08 -23.03
N SER A 313 -27.08 -1.96 -24.02
CA SER A 313 -26.40 -1.78 -25.32
C SER A 313 -27.17 -0.85 -26.26
N ASP A 314 -26.45 -0.35 -27.26
CA ASP A 314 -27.00 0.46 -28.35
C ASP A 314 -28.02 -0.30 -29.22
N ARG A 315 -28.84 0.47 -29.94
CA ARG A 315 -29.88 -0.01 -30.85
C ARG A 315 -29.35 -0.96 -31.93
N SER A 316 -28.20 -0.65 -32.54
CA SER A 316 -27.59 -1.45 -33.59
C SER A 316 -27.24 -2.87 -33.12
N VAL A 317 -26.71 -3.00 -31.90
CA VAL A 317 -26.34 -4.30 -31.31
C VAL A 317 -27.58 -5.18 -31.13
N LEU A 318 -28.70 -4.60 -30.69
CA LEU A 318 -29.95 -5.33 -30.53
C LEU A 318 -30.59 -5.68 -31.88
N ASP A 319 -30.55 -4.78 -32.86
CA ASP A 319 -31.05 -5.03 -34.21
C ASP A 319 -30.30 -6.18 -34.89
N GLU A 320 -28.98 -6.22 -34.77
CA GLU A 320 -28.13 -7.29 -35.33
C GLU A 320 -28.40 -8.66 -34.68
N ASN A 321 -28.63 -8.68 -33.36
CA ASN A 321 -28.80 -9.93 -32.61
C ASN A 321 -30.23 -10.47 -32.64
N PHE A 322 -31.22 -9.59 -32.67
CA PHE A 322 -32.62 -9.96 -32.44
C PHE A 322 -33.57 -9.53 -33.55
N GLY A 323 -33.08 -8.90 -34.63
CA GLY A 323 -33.90 -8.45 -35.75
C GLY A 323 -34.71 -9.55 -36.45
N GLU A 324 -34.31 -10.81 -36.32
CA GLU A 324 -35.02 -11.97 -36.89
C GLU A 324 -36.18 -12.50 -36.02
N PHE A 325 -36.38 -11.98 -34.81
CA PHE A 325 -37.38 -12.49 -33.85
C PHE A 325 -38.58 -11.55 -33.70
N ASN A 326 -39.77 -12.12 -33.51
CA ASN A 326 -40.98 -11.37 -33.18
C ASN A 326 -41.00 -11.01 -31.68
N LEU A 327 -40.27 -9.95 -31.30
CA LEU A 327 -40.17 -9.49 -29.92
C LEU A 327 -39.97 -7.97 -29.83
N TRP A 328 -40.18 -7.41 -28.65
CA TRP A 328 -39.92 -6.00 -28.38
C TRP A 328 -38.48 -5.81 -27.91
N LEU A 329 -37.83 -4.74 -28.36
CA LEU A 329 -36.46 -4.40 -27.96
C LEU A 329 -36.44 -3.12 -27.15
N ALA A 330 -35.72 -3.14 -26.03
CA ALA A 330 -35.47 -1.98 -25.18
C ALA A 330 -33.95 -1.77 -25.07
N ALA A 331 -33.44 -0.76 -25.77
CA ALA A 331 -32.01 -0.40 -25.82
C ALA A 331 -31.65 0.65 -24.78
N GLU A 332 -30.36 0.76 -24.45
CA GLU A 332 -29.80 1.79 -23.58
C GLU A 332 -30.59 1.93 -22.26
N HIS A 333 -30.82 0.81 -21.58
CA HIS A 333 -31.58 0.72 -20.32
C HIS A 333 -33.05 1.16 -20.44
N GLY A 334 -33.65 1.00 -21.63
CA GLY A 334 -35.06 1.30 -21.89
C GLY A 334 -35.32 2.72 -22.38
N MET A 335 -34.26 3.48 -22.70
CA MET A 335 -34.32 4.79 -23.34
C MET A 335 -34.98 4.75 -24.71
N PHE A 336 -34.72 3.68 -25.45
CA PHE A 336 -35.30 3.42 -26.75
C PHE A 336 -36.06 2.12 -26.71
N LEU A 337 -37.27 2.13 -27.28
CA LEU A 337 -38.13 0.96 -27.38
C LEU A 337 -38.48 0.72 -28.84
N ARG A 338 -38.51 -0.54 -29.28
CA ARG A 338 -38.96 -0.95 -30.61
C ARG A 338 -39.98 -2.07 -30.46
N PRO A 339 -41.28 -1.83 -30.73
CA PRO A 339 -42.26 -2.90 -30.88
C PRO A 339 -41.90 -3.81 -32.06
N THR A 340 -42.45 -5.03 -32.11
CA THR A 340 -42.15 -6.04 -33.16
C THR A 340 -42.09 -5.47 -34.58
N ASP A 341 -43.12 -4.73 -35.00
CA ASP A 341 -43.27 -4.21 -36.37
C ASP A 341 -43.13 -2.67 -36.42
N GLY A 342 -42.51 -2.08 -35.40
CA GLY A 342 -42.39 -0.63 -35.23
C GLY A 342 -40.99 -0.09 -35.45
N GLU A 343 -40.89 1.23 -35.63
CA GLU A 343 -39.61 1.93 -35.57
C GLU A 343 -39.19 2.17 -34.11
N TRP A 344 -37.89 2.41 -33.90
CA TRP A 344 -37.35 2.80 -32.60
C TRP A 344 -38.00 4.11 -32.13
N MET A 345 -38.66 4.06 -30.98
CA MET A 345 -39.23 5.21 -30.30
C MET A 345 -38.42 5.55 -29.04
N THR A 346 -38.22 6.84 -28.80
CA THR A 346 -37.62 7.34 -27.57
C THR A 346 -38.69 7.40 -26.48
N THR A 347 -38.40 6.81 -25.32
CA THR A 347 -39.34 6.70 -24.19
C THR A 347 -39.19 7.81 -23.15
N MET A 348 -38.16 8.66 -23.27
CA MET A 348 -37.91 9.78 -22.35
C MET A 348 -39.01 10.86 -22.43
N PRO A 349 -39.39 11.47 -21.30
CA PRO A 349 -40.22 12.69 -21.31
C PRO A 349 -39.49 13.83 -22.02
N GLU A 350 -40.20 14.67 -22.76
CA GLU A 350 -39.66 15.83 -23.50
C GLU A 350 -38.96 16.90 -22.61
N HIS A 351 -39.02 16.75 -21.28
CA HIS A 351 -38.48 17.70 -20.30
C HIS A 351 -37.63 16.98 -19.24
N LEU A 352 -36.44 16.51 -19.61
CA LEU A 352 -35.47 16.00 -18.64
C LEU A 352 -34.61 17.16 -18.12
N ASN A 353 -34.62 17.38 -16.80
CA ASN A 353 -33.67 18.28 -16.16
C ASN A 353 -32.29 17.59 -16.09
N MET A 354 -31.29 18.17 -16.77
CA MET A 354 -29.92 17.67 -16.89
C MET A 354 -28.91 18.50 -16.06
N ASP A 355 -29.37 19.32 -15.11
CA ASP A 355 -28.52 20.20 -14.28
C ASP A 355 -27.43 19.43 -13.49
N TRP A 356 -27.65 18.14 -13.25
CA TRP A 356 -26.69 17.26 -12.57
C TRP A 356 -25.47 16.92 -13.43
N VAL A 357 -25.55 17.01 -14.76
CA VAL A 357 -24.46 16.66 -15.69
C VAL A 357 -23.27 17.62 -15.52
N ASP A 358 -23.53 18.91 -15.30
CA ASP A 358 -22.48 19.90 -15.05
C ASP A 358 -21.73 19.67 -13.73
N SER A 359 -22.30 18.88 -12.82
CA SER A 359 -21.71 18.53 -11.52
C SER A 359 -20.74 17.34 -11.60
N VAL A 360 -20.69 16.63 -12.72
CA VAL A 360 -19.79 15.49 -12.96
C VAL A 360 -18.73 15.93 -13.97
N LYS A 361 -17.59 16.44 -13.49
CA LYS A 361 -16.40 16.77 -14.29
C LYS A 361 -15.20 15.92 -13.92
#